data_AF-Q23VF4-F1
#
_entry.id   AF-Q23VF4-F1
#
_cell.length_a   1.000
_cell.length_b   1.000
_cell.length_c   1.000
_cell.angle_alpha   90.00
_cell.angle_beta   90.00
_cell.angle_gamma   90.00
#
_symmetry.space_group_name_H-M   'P 1'
#
loop_
_entity.id
_entity.type
_entity.pdbx_description
1 polymer ?
#
loop_
_entity_poly.entity_id
_entity_poly.type
_entity_poly.pdbx_seq_one_letter_code
_entity_poly.pdbx_strand_id
1 'polypeptide(L)'
;MKNIKNCLTYISICAFLFAIASASHSSTGSPSQHPDVINYDDFTLKFEDQFNQTEINTQYWKVGDNLVRTSQQFQIYTKENVKIEGDNLVLSAQYNSTIYDQKKYDYSGGYLETRGSKGFKFQYGYAEARIKLPKLQFQDSSFPAFWALPADNSRWPYSVEVDIMEYCNVCSGDDKNDYVYSAYIYGNRSQYGDCRIWYRSPMKQISFTEYHLYGMLWTKNEVTFYVDGVANYSFIISDPSNNKSIGCPIVIPDRDFYLILNFAVIEKYAKPEHYKEPKEMYVDYVKVYKLNNN
;
A
#
# COMPACT_ATOMS: atom_id res chain seq x y z
N MET A 1 36.91 -25.45 0.38
CA MET A 1 36.33 -24.32 1.11
C MET A 1 35.27 -23.69 0.21
N LYS A 2 33.99 -23.95 0.49
CA LYS A 2 32.87 -23.52 -0.36
C LYS A 2 32.46 -22.09 0.02
N ASN A 3 32.37 -21.25 -1.01
CA ASN A 3 31.99 -19.84 -0.95
C ASN A 3 30.60 -19.64 -0.35
N ILE A 4 30.52 -18.71 0.61
CA ILE A 4 29.28 -18.13 1.13
C ILE A 4 29.22 -16.68 0.61
N LYS A 5 27.99 -16.22 0.33
CA LYS A 5 27.53 -14.85 0.09
C LYS A 5 27.49 -14.42 -1.38
N ASN A 6 26.33 -14.67 -1.98
CA ASN A 6 25.65 -13.72 -2.88
C ASN A 6 24.14 -13.92 -2.68
N CYS A 7 23.62 -13.35 -1.59
CA CYS A 7 22.19 -13.14 -1.43
C CYS A 7 21.86 -11.86 -2.20
N LEU A 8 21.33 -12.01 -3.40
CA LEU A 8 20.92 -10.89 -4.24
C LEU A 8 19.74 -10.18 -3.57
N THR A 9 19.99 -8.95 -3.14
CA THR A 9 19.00 -7.97 -2.69
C THR A 9 18.07 -7.64 -3.86
N TYR A 10 16.77 -7.89 -3.72
CA TYR A 10 15.79 -7.59 -4.77
C TYR A 10 15.12 -6.24 -4.51
N ILE A 11 15.12 -5.42 -5.56
CA ILE A 11 14.67 -4.03 -5.60
C ILE A 11 13.14 -4.02 -5.60
N SER A 12 12.54 -3.63 -4.48
CA SER A 12 11.17 -3.09 -4.45
C SER A 12 11.25 -1.63 -4.87
N ILE A 13 10.58 -1.24 -5.95
CA ILE A 13 10.68 0.10 -6.53
C ILE A 13 9.66 1.02 -5.83
N CYS A 14 9.99 1.49 -4.63
CA CYS A 14 9.47 2.78 -4.16
C CYS A 14 10.56 3.83 -4.36
N ALA A 15 10.71 4.30 -5.60
CA ALA A 15 11.32 5.59 -5.92
C ALA A 15 11.13 5.94 -7.42
N PHE A 16 10.20 6.87 -7.66
CA PHE A 16 10.16 7.91 -8.70
C PHE A 16 10.45 7.57 -10.19
N LEU A 17 9.42 7.79 -11.02
CA LEU A 17 9.45 8.60 -12.25
C LEU A 17 7.98 8.88 -12.66
N PHE A 18 7.49 10.09 -12.40
CA PHE A 18 6.11 10.49 -12.68
C PHE A 18 6.00 11.12 -14.07
N ALA A 19 5.29 10.45 -14.97
CA ALA A 19 4.68 11.06 -16.14
C ALA A 19 3.16 10.85 -16.02
N ILE A 20 2.43 11.93 -15.82
CA ILE A 20 0.96 11.91 -15.72
C ILE A 20 0.41 11.83 -17.15
N ALA A 21 -0.15 10.69 -17.53
CA ALA A 21 -1.13 10.67 -18.61
C ALA A 21 -2.50 10.94 -17.98
N SER A 22 -2.97 12.18 -18.11
CA SER A 22 -4.33 12.57 -17.73
C SER A 22 -5.32 11.88 -18.69
N ALA A 23 -5.88 10.75 -18.26
CA ALA A 23 -7.01 10.14 -18.94
C ALA A 23 -8.30 10.63 -18.29
N SER A 24 -9.03 11.47 -19.02
CA SER A 24 -10.47 11.68 -18.77
C SER A 24 -11.17 10.33 -18.88
N HIS A 25 -11.91 9.95 -17.82
CA HIS A 25 -12.62 8.68 -17.75
C HIS A 25 -13.97 8.81 -18.47
N SER A 26 -14.10 8.24 -19.66
CA SER A 26 -15.40 7.83 -20.20
C SER A 26 -15.69 6.41 -19.72
N SER A 27 -16.73 6.25 -18.90
CA SER A 27 -17.16 5.00 -18.27
C SER A 27 -17.79 4.04 -19.30
N THR A 28 -16.98 3.34 -20.08
CA THR A 28 -17.44 2.28 -21.01
C THR A 28 -16.76 0.93 -20.73
N GLY A 29 -16.33 0.71 -19.48
CA GLY A 29 -15.80 -0.58 -19.04
C GLY A 29 -16.89 -1.61 -18.77
N SER A 30 -16.51 -2.89 -18.80
CA SER A 30 -17.37 -3.98 -18.34
C SER A 30 -17.66 -3.79 -16.84
N PRO A 31 -18.91 -3.97 -16.39
CA PRO A 31 -19.23 -3.86 -14.98
C PRO A 31 -18.49 -4.95 -14.18
N SER A 32 -18.05 -4.62 -12.96
CA SER A 32 -17.54 -5.62 -12.00
C SER A 32 -18.57 -6.73 -11.81
N GLN A 33 -18.08 -7.96 -11.60
CA GLN A 33 -18.96 -9.10 -11.25
C GLN A 33 -19.41 -9.07 -9.79
N HIS A 34 -18.93 -8.10 -9.02
CA HIS A 34 -19.20 -7.93 -7.59
C HIS A 34 -20.01 -6.67 -7.32
N PRO A 35 -20.75 -6.63 -6.20
CA PRO A 35 -21.65 -5.53 -5.93
C PRO A 35 -20.91 -4.21 -5.72
N ASP A 36 -21.57 -3.12 -6.11
CA ASP A 36 -21.11 -1.75 -5.86
C ASP A 36 -20.94 -1.46 -4.36
N VAL A 37 -21.60 -2.24 -3.50
CA VAL A 37 -21.50 -2.17 -2.04
C VAL A 37 -21.14 -3.54 -1.49
N ILE A 38 -20.13 -3.61 -0.63
CA ILE A 38 -19.71 -4.86 -0.01
C ILE A 38 -20.82 -5.42 0.91
N ASN A 39 -21.11 -6.71 0.78
CA ASN A 39 -22.04 -7.42 1.67
C ASN A 39 -21.24 -8.42 2.52
N TYR A 40 -21.10 -8.15 3.81
CA TYR A 40 -20.27 -8.96 4.71
C TYR A 40 -20.80 -10.39 4.90
N ASP A 41 -22.09 -10.65 4.66
CA ASP A 41 -22.68 -12.00 4.72
C ASP A 41 -22.10 -12.96 3.66
N ASP A 42 -21.52 -12.41 2.58
CA ASP A 42 -20.86 -13.17 1.53
C ASP A 42 -19.45 -13.64 1.95
N PHE A 43 -18.99 -13.31 3.16
CA PHE A 43 -17.63 -13.55 3.59
C PHE A 43 -17.53 -14.26 4.95
N THR A 44 -16.38 -14.92 5.17
CA THR A 44 -15.99 -15.49 6.46
C THR A 44 -14.69 -14.84 6.93
N LEU A 45 -14.67 -14.24 8.12
CA LEU A 45 -13.47 -13.65 8.73
C LEU A 45 -12.34 -14.69 8.88
N LYS A 46 -11.13 -14.33 8.48
CA LYS A 46 -9.92 -15.18 8.57
C LYS A 46 -8.81 -14.57 9.39
N PHE A 47 -8.74 -13.25 9.44
CA PHE A 47 -7.76 -12.53 10.23
C PHE A 47 -8.35 -11.20 10.68
N GLU A 48 -8.04 -10.84 11.92
CA GLU A 48 -8.39 -9.55 12.50
C GLU A 48 -7.30 -9.16 13.49
N ASP A 49 -6.88 -7.90 13.42
CA ASP A 49 -6.18 -7.22 14.52
C ASP A 49 -6.93 -5.92 14.80
N GLN A 50 -7.44 -5.79 16.02
CA GLN A 50 -8.18 -4.62 16.52
C GLN A 50 -7.26 -3.61 17.21
N PHE A 51 -5.98 -3.95 17.39
CA PHE A 51 -5.00 -3.07 18.05
C PHE A 51 -5.38 -2.61 19.48
N ASN A 52 -6.21 -3.38 20.19
CA ASN A 52 -6.66 -3.11 21.57
C ASN A 52 -5.63 -3.53 22.65
N GLN A 53 -4.49 -4.08 22.24
CA GLN A 53 -3.41 -4.50 23.12
C GLN A 53 -2.46 -3.34 23.47
N THR A 54 -1.52 -3.53 24.41
CA THR A 54 -0.56 -2.48 24.78
C THR A 54 0.66 -2.39 23.87
N GLU A 55 0.96 -3.45 23.11
CA GLU A 55 2.15 -3.55 22.26
C GLU A 55 1.81 -4.23 20.93
N ILE A 56 2.62 -4.03 19.90
CA ILE A 56 2.41 -4.69 18.60
C ILE A 56 2.40 -6.22 18.77
N ASN A 57 1.39 -6.88 18.20
CA ASN A 57 1.32 -8.34 18.18
C ASN A 57 2.37 -8.90 17.21
N THR A 58 3.56 -9.18 17.72
CA THR A 58 4.70 -9.69 16.94
C THR A 58 4.53 -11.13 16.44
N GLN A 59 3.44 -11.81 16.80
CA GLN A 59 3.06 -13.06 16.14
C GLN A 59 2.64 -12.81 14.70
N TYR A 60 1.86 -11.76 14.46
CA TYR A 60 1.40 -11.43 13.11
C TYR A 60 2.27 -10.38 12.44
N TRP A 61 2.67 -9.36 13.18
CA TRP A 61 3.33 -8.19 12.62
C TRP A 61 4.84 -8.20 12.84
N LYS A 62 5.59 -7.96 11.77
CA LYS A 62 7.00 -7.64 11.83
C LYS A 62 7.18 -6.13 11.67
N VAL A 63 7.65 -5.49 12.72
CA VAL A 63 7.96 -4.05 12.74
C VAL A 63 9.28 -3.79 12.01
N GLY A 64 9.32 -2.74 11.21
CA GLY A 64 10.56 -2.25 10.59
C GLY A 64 11.42 -1.53 11.61
N ASP A 65 12.66 -1.94 11.77
CA ASP A 65 13.66 -1.28 12.61
C ASP A 65 14.98 -1.17 11.83
N ASN A 66 15.48 0.06 11.68
CA ASN A 66 16.56 0.40 10.76
C ASN A 66 16.34 -0.16 9.34
N LEU A 67 15.10 -0.13 8.86
CA LEU A 67 14.69 -0.77 7.63
C LEU A 67 14.76 0.21 6.46
N VAL A 68 15.55 -0.18 5.46
CA VAL A 68 15.67 0.46 4.15
C VAL A 68 15.26 -0.56 3.09
N ARG A 69 14.17 -0.28 2.38
CA ARG A 69 13.60 -1.15 1.35
C ARG A 69 14.23 -0.97 -0.02
N THR A 70 14.76 0.23 -0.30
CA THR A 70 15.33 0.59 -1.61
C THR A 70 16.63 1.36 -1.42
N SER A 71 17.59 1.22 -2.32
CA SER A 71 18.86 1.95 -2.24
C SER A 71 18.68 3.48 -2.36
N GLN A 72 17.55 3.90 -2.94
CA GLN A 72 17.18 5.31 -3.15
C GLN A 72 16.23 5.83 -2.06
N GLN A 73 15.97 5.05 -1.00
CA GLN A 73 15.05 5.48 0.05
C GLN A 73 15.60 6.73 0.76
N PHE A 74 14.75 7.75 0.86
CA PHE A 74 15.05 9.06 1.43
C PHE A 74 14.94 9.07 2.97
N GLN A 75 13.96 8.34 3.50
CA GLN A 75 13.73 8.15 4.94
C GLN A 75 14.16 6.75 5.39
N ILE A 76 14.27 6.50 6.69
CA ILE A 76 14.49 5.15 7.26
C ILE A 76 13.34 4.73 8.18
N TYR A 77 12.85 3.50 8.03
CA TYR A 77 11.80 3.00 8.91
C TYR A 77 12.40 2.57 10.26
N THR A 78 11.82 3.03 11.37
CA THR A 78 12.26 2.65 12.71
C THR A 78 11.09 2.23 13.60
N LYS A 79 11.38 1.42 14.62
CA LYS A 79 10.35 0.90 15.52
C LYS A 79 9.73 1.99 16.41
N GLU A 80 10.45 3.08 16.65
CA GLU A 80 9.97 4.22 17.43
C GLU A 80 8.80 4.94 16.75
N ASN A 81 8.64 4.75 15.43
CA ASN A 81 7.51 5.26 14.66
C ASN A 81 6.31 4.30 14.63
N VAL A 82 6.32 3.24 15.42
CA VAL A 82 5.25 2.23 15.47
C VAL A 82 4.84 2.00 16.93
N LYS A 83 3.63 2.38 17.28
CA LYS A 83 3.09 2.20 18.65
C LYS A 83 1.62 1.80 18.61
N ILE A 84 1.13 1.29 19.73
CA ILE A 84 -0.30 1.24 20.02
C ILE A 84 -0.64 2.43 20.93
N GLU A 85 -1.65 3.21 20.56
CA GLU A 85 -2.12 4.33 21.35
C GLU A 85 -3.64 4.46 21.19
N GLY A 86 -4.37 4.44 22.31
CA GLY A 86 -5.83 4.62 22.33
C GLY A 86 -6.56 3.65 21.41
N ASP A 87 -6.29 2.35 21.55
CA ASP A 87 -6.90 1.27 20.75
C ASP A 87 -6.66 1.43 19.23
N ASN A 88 -5.55 2.06 18.85
CA ASN A 88 -5.13 2.20 17.46
C ASN A 88 -3.67 1.79 17.31
N LEU A 89 -3.36 1.15 16.19
CA LEU A 89 -2.02 1.18 15.65
C LEU A 89 -1.75 2.61 15.14
N VAL A 90 -0.64 3.18 15.60
CA VAL A 90 -0.17 4.50 15.16
C VAL A 90 1.15 4.36 14.43
N LEU A 91 1.15 4.77 13.17
CA LEU A 91 2.36 4.91 12.36
C LEU A 91 2.68 6.37 12.17
N SER A 92 3.89 6.77 12.52
CA SER A 92 4.32 8.16 12.41
C SER A 92 5.40 8.37 11.37
N ALA A 93 5.50 9.61 10.88
CA ALA A 93 6.67 10.11 10.18
C ALA A 93 7.15 11.41 10.83
N GLN A 94 8.46 11.57 10.95
CA GLN A 94 9.06 12.69 11.68
C GLN A 94 10.45 13.06 11.14
N TYR A 95 10.91 14.27 11.47
CA TYR A 95 12.28 14.71 11.21
C TYR A 95 13.17 14.40 12.42
N ASN A 96 13.93 13.31 12.32
CA ASN A 96 14.80 12.79 13.36
C ASN A 96 16.04 12.15 12.72
N SER A 97 17.10 12.94 12.56
CA SER A 97 18.30 12.47 11.90
C SER A 97 18.91 11.25 12.61
N THR A 98 19.20 10.20 11.84
CA THR A 98 19.95 9.01 12.26
C THR A 98 20.99 8.63 11.21
N ILE A 99 22.00 7.85 11.62
CA ILE A 99 22.99 7.26 10.72
C ILE A 99 22.81 5.75 10.75
N TYR A 100 22.57 5.17 9.58
CA TYR A 100 22.48 3.73 9.40
C TYR A 100 23.27 3.32 8.17
N ASP A 101 24.11 2.30 8.31
CA ASP A 101 25.00 1.80 7.25
C ASP A 101 25.79 2.93 6.55
N GLN A 102 26.42 3.80 7.34
CA GLN A 102 27.23 4.94 6.88
C GLN A 102 26.47 6.01 6.07
N LYS A 103 25.14 5.90 5.94
CA LYS A 103 24.27 6.89 5.31
C LYS A 103 23.45 7.62 6.37
N LYS A 104 23.38 8.95 6.24
CA LYS A 104 22.50 9.79 7.05
C LYS A 104 21.08 9.74 6.49
N TYR A 105 20.10 9.54 7.36
CA TYR A 105 18.68 9.66 7.08
C TYR A 105 18.12 10.74 7.97
N ASP A 106 17.55 11.78 7.38
CA ASP A 106 17.02 12.93 8.13
C ASP A 106 15.57 12.76 8.57
N TYR A 107 14.87 11.82 7.95
CA TYR A 107 13.48 11.50 8.24
C TYR A 107 13.35 10.02 8.58
N SER A 108 12.40 9.71 9.45
CA SER A 108 11.97 8.35 9.73
C SER A 108 10.48 8.16 9.52
N GLY A 109 10.08 6.90 9.45
CA GLY A 109 8.71 6.48 9.24
C GLY A 109 8.37 5.18 9.98
N GLY A 110 7.08 4.94 10.18
CA GLY A 110 6.56 3.67 10.68
C GLY A 110 6.42 2.64 9.57
N TYR A 111 6.72 1.37 9.88
CA TYR A 111 6.52 0.25 8.98
C TYR A 111 6.21 -1.02 9.75
N LEU A 112 5.21 -1.76 9.27
CA LEU A 112 5.00 -3.15 9.66
C LEU A 112 4.35 -3.94 8.53
N GLU A 113 4.55 -5.24 8.59
CA GLU A 113 4.04 -6.19 7.62
C GLU A 113 3.61 -7.48 8.32
N THR A 114 2.69 -8.24 7.75
CA THR A 114 2.18 -9.48 8.34
C THR A 114 3.16 -10.67 8.27
N ARG A 115 4.47 -10.40 8.33
CA ARG A 115 5.56 -11.39 8.37
C ARG A 115 6.16 -11.55 9.77
N GLY A 116 5.32 -11.43 10.80
CA GLY A 116 5.68 -11.71 12.19
C GLY A 116 6.09 -13.17 12.40
N SER A 117 6.33 -13.56 13.66
CA SER A 117 6.85 -14.90 13.98
C SER A 117 5.94 -16.06 13.54
N LYS A 118 4.63 -15.87 13.51
CA LYS A 118 3.64 -16.76 12.87
C LYS A 118 3.26 -16.24 11.47
N GLY A 119 3.14 -14.92 11.35
CA GLY A 119 2.72 -14.22 10.15
C GLY A 119 1.25 -14.45 9.80
N PHE A 120 0.77 -13.71 8.81
CA PHE A 120 -0.52 -13.91 8.16
C PHE A 120 -0.39 -13.60 6.68
N LYS A 121 -0.87 -14.50 5.84
CA LYS A 121 -0.91 -14.32 4.39
C LYS A 121 -2.24 -14.83 3.86
N PHE A 122 -2.70 -14.25 2.77
CA PHE A 122 -3.99 -14.63 2.17
C PHE A 122 -3.90 -14.65 0.66
N GLN A 123 -4.74 -15.48 0.06
CA GLN A 123 -4.98 -15.52 -1.36
C GLN A 123 -6.49 -15.39 -1.56
N TYR A 124 -6.89 -14.39 -2.35
CA TYR A 124 -8.28 -14.03 -2.62
C TYR A 124 -9.11 -13.69 -1.36
N GLY A 125 -10.27 -13.07 -1.58
CA GLY A 125 -11.16 -12.59 -0.53
C GLY A 125 -11.12 -11.07 -0.39
N TYR A 126 -11.55 -10.56 0.75
CA TYR A 126 -11.65 -9.13 1.03
C TYR A 126 -10.66 -8.74 2.14
N ALA A 127 -9.77 -7.80 1.88
CA ALA A 127 -8.91 -7.21 2.90
C ALA A 127 -9.31 -5.75 3.09
N GLU A 128 -9.45 -5.31 4.34
CA GLU A 128 -9.78 -3.92 4.68
C GLU A 128 -8.99 -3.43 5.89
N ALA A 129 -8.85 -2.12 5.97
CA ALA A 129 -8.38 -1.44 7.16
C ALA A 129 -9.19 -0.16 7.39
N ARG A 130 -9.51 0.11 8.67
CA ARG A 130 -10.15 1.36 9.08
C ARG A 130 -9.09 2.36 9.48
N ILE A 131 -8.87 3.38 8.64
CA ILE A 131 -7.71 4.27 8.73
C ILE A 131 -8.16 5.72 8.79
N LYS A 132 -7.51 6.51 9.66
CA LYS A 132 -7.58 7.97 9.70
C LYS A 132 -6.19 8.54 9.39
N LEU A 133 -6.12 9.41 8.39
CA LEU A 133 -4.87 10.06 7.98
C LEU A 133 -4.71 11.42 8.66
N PRO A 134 -3.47 11.91 8.84
CA PRO A 134 -3.27 13.24 9.37
C PRO A 134 -3.72 14.28 8.34
N LYS A 135 -4.02 15.49 8.80
CA LYS A 135 -4.18 16.63 7.89
C LYS A 135 -2.82 16.94 7.27
N LEU A 136 -2.70 16.70 5.97
CA LEU A 136 -1.48 16.92 5.21
C LEU A 136 -1.65 18.15 4.33
N GLN A 137 -0.67 19.04 4.34
CA GLN A 137 -0.56 20.14 3.39
C GLN A 137 0.22 19.66 2.18
N PHE A 138 0.00 20.20 0.98
CA PHE A 138 0.74 19.83 -0.24
C PHE A 138 2.26 19.71 -0.02
N GLN A 139 2.87 20.56 0.79
CA GLN A 139 4.33 20.56 1.00
C GLN A 139 4.83 19.55 2.04
N ASP A 140 3.93 18.78 2.66
CA ASP A 140 4.31 17.82 3.69
C ASP A 140 5.05 16.62 3.10
N SER A 141 4.86 16.27 1.82
CA SER A 141 5.65 15.21 1.18
C SER A 141 5.52 13.86 1.93
N SER A 142 4.34 13.61 2.49
CA SER A 142 3.99 12.44 3.30
C SER A 142 3.33 11.37 2.45
N PHE A 143 3.62 10.10 2.73
CA PHE A 143 3.15 8.96 1.95
C PHE A 143 2.74 7.79 2.87
N PRO A 144 1.62 7.91 3.59
CA PRO A 144 1.03 6.78 4.30
C PRO A 144 0.37 5.81 3.31
N ALA A 145 0.51 4.51 3.57
CA ALA A 145 0.01 3.47 2.68
C ALA A 145 -0.48 2.21 3.42
N PHE A 146 -1.51 1.59 2.86
CA PHE A 146 -1.98 0.23 3.14
C PHE A 146 -1.98 -0.57 1.83
N TRP A 147 -1.21 -1.64 1.79
CA TRP A 147 -0.89 -2.33 0.55
C TRP A 147 -0.50 -3.78 0.79
N ALA A 148 -0.28 -4.52 -0.29
CA ALA A 148 0.02 -5.93 -0.26
C ALA A 148 1.11 -6.31 -1.28
N LEU A 149 1.94 -7.29 -0.90
CA LEU A 149 2.97 -7.87 -1.77
C LEU A 149 2.92 -9.39 -1.76
N PRO A 150 3.41 -10.06 -2.81
CA PRO A 150 3.48 -11.51 -2.87
C PRO A 150 4.33 -12.06 -1.72
N ALA A 151 3.90 -13.20 -1.18
CA ALA A 151 4.58 -13.88 -0.09
C ALA A 151 5.82 -14.68 -0.54
N ASP A 152 6.03 -14.79 -1.84
CA ASP A 152 7.16 -15.44 -2.48
C ASP A 152 8.12 -14.43 -3.11
N ASN A 153 9.33 -14.88 -3.49
CA ASN A 153 10.28 -14.07 -4.25
C ASN A 153 9.94 -14.07 -5.76
N SER A 154 8.66 -13.93 -6.08
CA SER A 154 8.19 -14.03 -7.46
C SER A 154 8.82 -12.95 -8.34
N ARG A 155 9.23 -13.37 -9.53
CA ARG A 155 9.59 -12.47 -10.62
C ARG A 155 8.34 -12.20 -11.46
N TRP A 156 8.40 -11.13 -12.24
CA TRP A 156 7.42 -10.84 -13.28
C TRP A 156 7.06 -12.08 -14.12
N PRO A 157 5.79 -12.25 -14.52
CA PRO A 157 4.66 -11.33 -14.36
C PRO A 157 4.01 -11.31 -12.99
N TYR A 158 4.55 -12.07 -12.03
CA TYR A 158 3.88 -12.34 -10.77
C TYR A 158 4.34 -11.47 -9.59
N SER A 159 5.35 -10.63 -9.80
CA SER A 159 5.72 -9.55 -8.88
C SER A 159 4.69 -8.42 -8.99
N VAL A 160 3.53 -8.64 -8.39
CA VAL A 160 2.42 -7.67 -8.38
C VAL A 160 2.41 -6.95 -7.04
N GLU A 161 2.43 -5.63 -7.08
CA GLU A 161 2.20 -4.76 -5.92
C GLU A 161 0.75 -4.26 -5.98
N VAL A 162 0.05 -4.35 -4.85
CA VAL A 162 -1.35 -3.94 -4.77
C VAL A 162 -1.51 -2.91 -3.67
N ASP A 163 -1.71 -1.67 -4.06
CA ASP A 163 -1.85 -0.53 -3.17
C ASP A 163 -3.33 -0.28 -2.92
N ILE A 164 -3.82 -0.72 -1.77
CA ILE A 164 -5.23 -0.61 -1.38
C ILE A 164 -5.57 0.85 -1.09
N MET A 165 -4.67 1.52 -0.38
CA MET A 165 -4.74 2.94 -0.05
C MET A 165 -3.32 3.51 -0.08
N GLU A 166 -3.10 4.51 -0.93
CA GLU A 166 -1.98 5.43 -0.82
C GLU A 166 -2.53 6.85 -0.71
N TYR A 167 -2.00 7.62 0.22
CA TYR A 167 -2.15 9.06 0.14
C TYR A 167 -0.84 9.66 -0.36
N CYS A 168 -0.94 10.53 -1.37
CA CYS A 168 0.21 11.30 -1.81
C CYS A 168 -0.22 12.69 -2.29
N ASN A 169 -0.13 13.64 -1.38
CA ASN A 169 -0.38 15.06 -1.60
C ASN A 169 0.49 15.71 -2.68
N VAL A 170 1.69 15.19 -2.97
CA VAL A 170 2.62 15.78 -3.96
C VAL A 170 2.65 15.04 -5.30
N CYS A 171 1.87 13.97 -5.42
CA CYS A 171 1.81 13.15 -6.63
C CYS A 171 0.77 13.65 -7.64
N SER A 172 -0.11 14.57 -7.24
CA SER A 172 -1.16 15.16 -8.07
C SER A 172 -0.67 16.21 -9.09
N GLY A 173 0.65 16.49 -9.14
CA GLY A 173 1.21 17.52 -10.03
C GLY A 173 0.74 18.92 -9.66
N ASP A 174 0.14 19.64 -10.62
CA ASP A 174 -0.46 20.97 -10.40
C ASP A 174 -1.89 20.89 -9.81
N ASP A 175 -2.49 19.71 -9.77
CA ASP A 175 -3.76 19.51 -9.08
C ASP A 175 -3.53 19.56 -7.57
N LYS A 176 -4.16 20.55 -6.92
CA LYS A 176 -4.03 20.81 -5.49
C LYS A 176 -5.07 20.06 -4.66
N ASN A 177 -5.92 19.25 -5.31
CA ASN A 177 -6.86 18.41 -4.61
C ASN A 177 -6.14 17.26 -3.90
N ASP A 178 -6.63 16.97 -2.70
CA ASP A 178 -6.19 15.82 -1.92
C ASP A 178 -6.92 14.58 -2.40
N TYR A 179 -6.16 13.59 -2.87
CA TYR A 179 -6.69 12.29 -3.25
C TYR A 179 -6.00 11.19 -2.46
N VAL A 180 -6.81 10.22 -2.07
CA VAL A 180 -6.34 8.87 -1.79
C VAL A 180 -6.39 8.09 -3.10
N TYR A 181 -5.49 7.14 -3.25
CA TYR A 181 -5.34 6.36 -4.47
C TYR A 181 -5.35 4.87 -4.16
N SER A 182 -5.88 4.11 -5.11
CA SER A 182 -5.58 2.68 -5.21
C SER A 182 -4.75 2.46 -6.47
N ALA A 183 -3.80 1.53 -6.38
CA ALA A 183 -2.98 1.15 -7.49
C ALA A 183 -2.78 -0.36 -7.58
N TYR A 184 -2.62 -0.82 -8.82
CA TYR A 184 -2.32 -2.20 -9.12
C TYR A 184 -1.15 -2.21 -10.09
N ILE A 185 0.01 -2.66 -9.59
CA ILE A 185 1.29 -2.48 -10.25
C ILE A 185 1.86 -3.83 -10.63
N TYR A 186 2.08 -4.04 -11.92
CA TYR A 186 2.76 -5.22 -12.44
C TYR A 186 3.69 -4.85 -13.59
N GLY A 187 4.90 -5.42 -13.61
CA GLY A 187 5.93 -5.06 -14.58
C GLY A 187 7.35 -5.38 -14.11
N ASN A 188 8.27 -5.72 -15.04
CA ASN A 188 9.72 -5.70 -14.77
C ASN A 188 10.45 -4.90 -15.85
N ARG A 189 10.83 -3.67 -15.49
CA ARG A 189 11.58 -2.74 -16.36
C ARG A 189 12.92 -3.33 -16.84
N SER A 190 13.59 -4.14 -16.01
CA SER A 190 14.93 -4.65 -16.32
C SER A 190 14.91 -5.89 -17.22
N GLN A 191 13.76 -6.56 -17.38
CA GLN A 191 13.65 -7.78 -18.18
C GLN A 191 12.85 -7.61 -19.48
N TYR A 192 11.90 -6.69 -19.56
CA TYR A 192 10.96 -6.62 -20.70
C TYR A 192 10.67 -5.20 -21.24
N GLY A 193 11.53 -4.21 -20.96
CA GLY A 193 11.33 -2.82 -21.42
C GLY A 193 10.20 -2.11 -20.65
N ASP A 194 9.62 -1.04 -21.22
CA ASP A 194 8.61 -0.15 -20.62
C ASP A 194 7.24 -0.80 -20.30
N CYS A 195 7.19 -2.13 -20.13
CA CYS A 195 6.03 -2.84 -19.60
C CYS A 195 5.78 -2.44 -18.14
N ARG A 196 5.02 -1.36 -17.96
CA ARG A 196 4.54 -0.85 -16.69
C ARG A 196 3.05 -0.64 -16.81
N ILE A 197 2.27 -1.39 -16.06
CA ILE A 197 0.94 -0.92 -15.71
C ILE A 197 1.07 -0.18 -14.38
N TRP A 198 0.75 1.11 -14.41
CA TRP A 198 0.52 1.92 -13.23
C TRP A 198 -0.82 2.62 -13.44
N TYR A 199 -1.88 2.02 -12.91
CA TYR A 199 -3.17 2.69 -12.84
C TYR A 199 -3.39 3.16 -11.44
N ARG A 200 -3.56 4.47 -11.35
CA ARG A 200 -3.83 5.16 -10.11
C ARG A 200 -5.17 5.85 -10.26
N SER A 201 -6.19 5.33 -9.58
CA SER A 201 -7.50 5.96 -9.58
C SER A 201 -7.62 6.85 -8.35
N PRO A 202 -7.90 8.16 -8.48
CA PRO A 202 -8.28 8.95 -7.32
C PRO A 202 -9.55 8.34 -6.73
N MET A 203 -9.54 8.07 -5.45
CA MET A 203 -10.75 7.76 -4.70
C MET A 203 -11.67 8.99 -4.70
N LYS A 204 -12.98 8.77 -4.57
CA LYS A 204 -13.99 9.83 -4.40
C LYS A 204 -13.48 10.91 -3.44
N GLN A 205 -13.90 12.17 -3.63
CA GLN A 205 -13.59 13.25 -2.70
C GLN A 205 -14.13 12.90 -1.30
N ILE A 206 -13.25 12.39 -0.44
CA ILE A 206 -13.51 12.05 0.96
C ILE A 206 -12.65 12.93 1.86
N SER A 207 -13.11 13.16 3.08
CA SER A 207 -12.32 13.82 4.11
C SER A 207 -11.40 12.81 4.79
N PHE A 208 -10.20 12.61 4.25
CA PHE A 208 -9.20 11.66 4.76
C PHE A 208 -8.76 11.89 6.23
N THR A 209 -9.12 13.01 6.83
CA THR A 209 -8.90 13.31 8.26
C THR A 209 -9.92 12.66 9.20
N GLU A 210 -10.95 12.02 8.65
CA GLU A 210 -11.85 11.12 9.38
C GLU A 210 -11.46 9.66 9.15
N TYR A 211 -12.02 8.74 9.94
CA TYR A 211 -11.81 7.31 9.69
C TYR A 211 -12.63 6.86 8.49
N HIS A 212 -11.95 6.20 7.55
CA HIS A 212 -12.56 5.57 6.39
C HIS A 212 -12.16 4.09 6.30
N LEU A 213 -13.02 3.29 5.68
CA LEU A 213 -12.70 1.90 5.34
C LEU A 213 -12.03 1.87 3.97
N TYR A 214 -10.78 1.41 3.92
CA TYR A 214 -10.08 1.16 2.66
C TYR A 214 -9.97 -0.33 2.44
N GLY A 215 -10.56 -0.82 1.36
CA GLY A 215 -10.69 -2.25 1.13
C GLY A 215 -10.36 -2.69 -0.29
N MET A 216 -10.04 -3.97 -0.42
CA MET A 216 -9.77 -4.65 -1.68
C MET A 216 -10.47 -6.01 -1.69
N LEU A 217 -11.37 -6.21 -2.64
CA LEU A 217 -11.88 -7.51 -3.03
C LEU A 217 -10.99 -8.07 -4.13
N TRP A 218 -10.40 -9.23 -3.88
CA TRP A 218 -9.52 -9.90 -4.82
C TRP A 218 -10.05 -11.30 -5.10
N THR A 219 -10.27 -11.60 -6.37
CA THR A 219 -10.65 -12.92 -6.84
C THR A 219 -9.72 -13.38 -7.95
N LYS A 220 -9.94 -14.58 -8.48
CA LYS A 220 -9.19 -15.07 -9.65
C LYS A 220 -9.41 -14.23 -10.93
N ASN A 221 -10.47 -13.43 -10.99
CA ASN A 221 -10.90 -12.73 -12.21
C ASN A 221 -10.81 -11.20 -12.11
N GLU A 222 -10.91 -10.66 -10.89
CA GLU A 222 -10.86 -9.21 -10.67
C GLU A 222 -10.22 -8.81 -9.34
N VAL A 223 -9.74 -7.57 -9.30
CA VAL A 223 -9.35 -6.84 -8.10
C VAL A 223 -10.15 -5.54 -8.05
N THR A 224 -11.04 -5.41 -7.06
CA THR A 224 -11.91 -4.24 -6.90
C THR A 224 -11.58 -3.53 -5.59
N PHE A 225 -11.35 -2.22 -5.65
CA PHE A 225 -11.04 -1.37 -4.51
C PHE A 225 -12.29 -0.65 -4.00
N TYR A 226 -12.40 -0.53 -2.68
CA TYR A 226 -13.55 0.00 -1.97
C TYR A 226 -13.14 1.12 -1.02
N VAL A 227 -14.02 2.12 -0.89
CA VAL A 227 -14.00 3.14 0.16
C VAL A 227 -15.33 3.12 0.89
N ASP A 228 -15.31 2.98 2.20
CA ASP A 228 -16.53 2.92 3.04
C ASP A 228 -17.53 1.88 2.53
N GLY A 229 -17.00 0.74 2.08
CA GLY A 229 -17.78 -0.36 1.52
C GLY A 229 -18.33 -0.10 0.12
N VAL A 230 -18.05 1.04 -0.52
CA VAL A 230 -18.51 1.37 -1.88
C VAL A 230 -17.37 1.20 -2.88
N ALA A 231 -17.64 0.49 -3.97
CA ALA A 231 -16.67 0.26 -5.05
C ALA A 231 -16.22 1.59 -5.66
N ASN A 232 -14.91 1.74 -5.81
CA ASN A 232 -14.28 2.90 -6.43
C ASN A 232 -13.70 2.56 -7.81
N TYR A 233 -13.00 1.43 -7.92
CA TYR A 233 -12.33 1.04 -9.15
C TYR A 233 -12.09 -0.47 -9.21
N SER A 234 -12.16 -1.07 -10.41
CA SER A 234 -11.94 -2.50 -10.63
C SER A 234 -10.92 -2.76 -11.75
N PHE A 235 -10.01 -3.67 -11.48
CA PHE A 235 -9.14 -4.32 -12.46
C PHE A 235 -9.76 -5.66 -12.84
N ILE A 236 -10.20 -5.80 -14.09
CA ILE A 236 -10.92 -6.98 -14.57
C ILE A 236 -10.11 -7.60 -15.72
N ILE A 237 -9.76 -8.88 -15.61
CA ILE A 237 -8.95 -9.60 -16.64
C ILE A 237 -9.58 -9.51 -18.04
N SER A 238 -10.92 -9.57 -18.12
CA SER A 238 -11.65 -9.65 -19.38
C SER A 238 -12.00 -8.31 -20.02
N ASP A 239 -11.66 -7.17 -19.41
CA ASP A 239 -12.08 -5.84 -19.91
C ASP A 239 -10.93 -5.07 -20.57
N PRO A 240 -10.80 -5.05 -21.90
CA PRO A 240 -9.71 -4.35 -22.59
C PRO A 240 -9.68 -2.83 -22.38
N SER A 241 -10.77 -2.19 -21.92
CA SER A 241 -10.85 -0.73 -21.74
C SER A 241 -10.23 -0.23 -20.43
N ASN A 242 -10.25 -1.05 -19.38
CA ASN A 242 -9.52 -0.84 -18.13
C ASN A 242 -8.01 -1.18 -18.26
N ASN A 243 -7.59 -1.58 -19.47
CA ASN A 243 -6.30 -2.21 -19.75
C ASN A 243 -5.53 -1.49 -20.86
N LYS A 244 -5.21 -0.20 -20.67
CA LYS A 244 -4.23 0.53 -21.52
C LYS A 244 -2.77 0.07 -21.26
N SER A 245 -2.50 -1.22 -21.04
CA SER A 245 -1.14 -1.74 -21.16
C SER A 245 -0.72 -1.62 -22.62
N ILE A 246 0.37 -0.91 -22.86
CA ILE A 246 1.11 -1.07 -24.10
C ILE A 246 1.82 -2.43 -24.03
N GLY A 247 1.21 -3.48 -24.58
CA GLY A 247 1.88 -4.74 -24.94
C GLY A 247 2.14 -5.78 -23.84
N CYS A 248 1.40 -5.78 -22.72
CA CYS A 248 1.59 -6.74 -21.61
C CYS A 248 0.34 -7.60 -21.34
N PRO A 249 0.48 -8.89 -20.98
CA PRO A 249 -0.64 -9.69 -20.50
C PRO A 249 -1.07 -9.23 -19.10
N ILE A 250 -2.37 -9.09 -18.88
CA ILE A 250 -2.93 -8.81 -17.55
C ILE A 250 -2.80 -10.07 -16.71
N VAL A 251 -2.28 -9.93 -15.50
CA VAL A 251 -2.14 -11.03 -14.55
C VAL A 251 -2.76 -10.61 -13.24
N ILE A 252 -3.74 -11.39 -12.78
CA ILE A 252 -4.12 -11.41 -11.38
C ILE A 252 -3.33 -12.55 -10.72
N PRO A 253 -2.52 -12.25 -9.70
CA PRO A 253 -1.66 -13.24 -9.09
C PRO A 253 -2.52 -14.31 -8.41
N ASP A 254 -2.02 -15.53 -8.46
CA ASP A 254 -2.64 -16.74 -7.94
C ASP A 254 -1.79 -17.33 -6.78
N ARG A 255 -1.36 -16.46 -5.86
CA ARG A 255 -0.45 -16.80 -4.76
C ARG A 255 -0.82 -16.04 -3.49
N ASP A 256 -0.22 -16.40 -2.38
CA ASP A 256 -0.43 -15.69 -1.12
C ASP A 256 0.24 -14.32 -1.10
N PHE A 257 -0.40 -13.35 -0.43
CA PHE A 257 0.11 -12.00 -0.21
C PHE A 257 0.24 -11.71 1.29
N TYR A 258 1.25 -10.93 1.67
CA TYR A 258 1.34 -10.29 2.98
C TYR A 258 0.80 -8.86 2.90
N LEU A 259 0.17 -8.40 3.97
CA LEU A 259 -0.27 -7.02 4.11
C LEU A 259 0.85 -6.16 4.71
N ILE A 260 0.87 -4.90 4.32
CA ILE A 260 1.87 -3.90 4.73
C ILE A 260 1.14 -2.60 5.06
N LEU A 261 1.53 -2.00 6.18
CA LEU A 261 1.17 -0.64 6.57
C LEU A 261 2.45 0.16 6.79
N ASN A 262 2.52 1.37 6.23
CA ASN A 262 3.66 2.24 6.47
C ASN A 262 3.27 3.72 6.43
N PHE A 263 4.18 4.54 6.96
CA PHE A 263 4.18 5.98 6.77
C PHE A 263 5.54 6.40 6.23
N ALA A 264 5.63 6.66 4.93
CA ALA A 264 6.86 7.14 4.29
C ALA A 264 6.90 8.67 4.16
N VAL A 265 8.09 9.19 3.92
CA VAL A 265 8.37 10.57 3.53
C VAL A 265 9.07 10.53 2.19
N ILE A 266 8.62 11.36 1.26
CA ILE A 266 9.18 11.47 -0.08
C ILE A 266 9.94 12.78 -0.25
N GLU A 267 11.06 12.72 -0.95
CA GLU A 267 12.07 13.79 -1.00
C GLU A 267 11.55 15.12 -1.55
N LYS A 268 10.66 15.08 -2.56
CA LYS A 268 10.36 16.21 -3.47
C LYS A 268 10.11 17.56 -2.78
N TYR A 269 9.40 17.59 -1.66
CA TYR A 269 9.08 18.81 -0.91
C TYR A 269 9.29 18.68 0.61
N ALA A 270 9.93 17.61 1.08
CA ALA A 270 10.10 17.36 2.51
C ALA A 270 11.00 18.45 3.12
N LYS A 271 10.48 19.13 4.16
CA LYS A 271 11.25 20.12 4.92
C LYS A 271 11.15 19.85 6.43
N PRO A 272 12.23 20.08 7.20
CA PRO A 272 12.23 19.84 8.65
C PRO A 272 11.09 20.54 9.38
N GLU A 273 10.74 21.76 8.97
CA GLU A 273 9.69 22.56 9.59
C GLU A 273 8.29 21.95 9.51
N HIS A 274 8.03 21.09 8.52
CA HIS A 274 6.74 20.41 8.35
C HIS A 274 6.60 19.18 9.26
N TYR A 275 7.71 18.72 9.85
CA TYR A 275 7.82 17.50 10.65
C TYR A 275 8.40 17.76 12.04
N LYS A 276 8.25 19.00 12.56
CA LYS A 276 8.63 19.35 13.94
C LYS A 276 7.86 18.50 14.95
N GLU A 277 6.57 18.26 14.65
CA GLU A 277 5.74 17.28 15.33
C GLU A 277 5.56 16.06 14.42
N PRO A 278 5.49 14.84 14.97
CA PRO A 278 5.20 13.65 14.19
C PRO A 278 3.85 13.78 13.47
N LYS A 279 3.82 13.38 12.21
CA LYS A 279 2.57 13.18 11.47
C LYS A 279 2.14 11.73 11.65
N GLU A 280 0.89 11.50 12.04
CA GLU A 280 0.43 10.18 12.48
C GLU A 280 -0.74 9.67 11.62
N MET A 281 -0.61 8.43 11.15
CA MET A 281 -1.69 7.61 10.61
C MET A 281 -2.20 6.69 11.71
N TYR A 282 -3.51 6.71 11.95
CA TYR A 282 -4.18 5.86 12.93
C TYR A 282 -4.92 4.74 12.20
N VAL A 283 -4.69 3.50 12.61
CA VAL A 283 -5.36 2.32 12.10
C VAL A 283 -6.11 1.68 13.26
N ASP A 284 -7.44 1.68 13.15
CA ASP A 284 -8.35 1.13 14.16
C ASP A 284 -8.38 -0.40 14.08
N TYR A 285 -8.46 -0.95 12.87
CA TYR A 285 -8.32 -2.38 12.67
C TYR A 285 -7.81 -2.73 11.28
N VAL A 286 -7.32 -3.97 11.16
CA VAL A 286 -7.13 -4.67 9.87
C VAL A 286 -7.92 -5.96 9.90
N LYS A 287 -8.71 -6.21 8.85
CA LYS A 287 -9.48 -7.45 8.69
C LYS A 287 -9.26 -8.06 7.32
N VAL A 288 -9.22 -9.38 7.30
CA VAL A 288 -9.21 -10.16 6.06
C VAL A 288 -10.23 -11.28 6.13
N TYR A 289 -11.05 -11.35 5.10
CA TYR A 289 -12.13 -12.30 4.95
C TYR A 289 -11.93 -13.15 3.70
N LYS A 290 -12.38 -14.40 3.77
CA LYS A 290 -12.50 -15.27 2.61
C LYS A 290 -13.91 -15.12 2.02
N LEU A 291 -14.03 -15.02 0.71
CA LEU A 291 -15.32 -15.09 0.02
C LEU A 291 -15.95 -16.49 0.23
N ASN A 292 -17.21 -16.54 0.62
CA ASN A 292 -17.96 -17.76 0.78
C ASN A 292 -18.20 -18.37 -0.62
N ASN A 293 -17.94 -19.66 -0.78
CA ASN A 293 -18.30 -20.35 -2.01
C ASN A 293 -19.81 -20.58 -1.96
N ASN A 294 -20.58 -19.87 -2.77
CA ASN A 294 -21.94 -20.29 -3.11
C ASN A 294 -21.89 -21.30 -4.26
#